data_AF-A0AA40ICB4-F1
#
_entry.id   AF-A0AA40ICB4-F1
#
_cell.length_a   1.000
_cell.length_b   1.000
_cell.length_c   1.000
_cell.angle_alpha   90.00
_cell.angle_beta   90.00
_cell.angle_gamma   90.00
#
_symmetry.space_group_name_H-M   'P 1'
#
loop_
_entity.id
_entity.type
_entity.pdbx_description
1 polymer ?
#
loop_
_entity_poly.entity_id
_entity_poly.type
_entity_poly.pdbx_seq_one_letter_code
_entity_poly.pdbx_strand_id
1 'polypeptide(L)'
;MTFWILGGTIGDIEGMPFVEAFRQFQFKAKRENFCNIHVSLVPQIVCRSSKPIEMAVKEKISMFCHVNPEQVICIHDVSSTYRVPVLLEEQGIVKYFKERLDLPIGDSANNLLFKWKNMADRYERLQKTCSIALVGKYTKLRDCYASVFKALEHSALAINHKLNLMYIDSIDLEHTTETEDPVKFHEAWQKLCKAE
;
A
#
# COMPACT_ATOMS: atom_id res chain seq x y z
N MET A 1 1.33 21.39 -5.68
CA MET A 1 1.93 20.83 -4.46
C MET A 1 2.64 19.55 -4.85
N THR A 2 3.96 19.50 -4.67
CA THR A 2 4.77 18.33 -5.05
C THR A 2 5.08 17.54 -3.79
N PHE A 3 4.76 16.25 -3.78
CA PHE A 3 5.02 15.36 -2.65
C PHE A 3 6.31 14.59 -2.88
N TRP A 4 7.21 14.64 -1.90
CA TRP A 4 8.45 13.87 -1.91
C TRP A 4 8.36 12.79 -0.85
N ILE A 5 8.62 11.54 -1.24
CA ILE A 5 8.69 10.40 -0.32
C ILE A 5 10.13 9.92 -0.29
N LEU A 6 10.76 9.96 0.88
CA LEU A 6 12.06 9.34 1.10
C LEU A 6 11.83 7.84 1.37
N GLY A 7 12.30 7.00 0.46
CA GLY A 7 12.30 5.55 0.67
C GLY A 7 13.39 5.10 1.65
N GLY A 8 13.28 3.88 2.16
CA GLY A 8 14.22 3.30 3.12
C GLY A 8 13.85 3.55 4.58
N THR A 9 14.72 3.12 5.47
CA THR A 9 14.60 3.30 6.92
C THR A 9 15.27 4.60 7.37
N ILE A 10 14.66 5.29 8.33
CA ILE A 10 15.22 6.51 8.92
C ILE A 10 16.10 6.10 10.11
N GLY A 11 17.33 6.61 10.16
CA GLY A 11 18.30 6.34 11.23
C GLY A 11 19.56 5.62 10.76
N ASP A 12 19.56 5.09 9.54
CA ASP A 12 20.73 4.46 8.95
C ASP A 12 21.67 5.50 8.33
N ILE A 13 22.95 5.12 8.21
CA ILE A 13 24.02 5.97 7.64
C ILE A 13 23.67 6.42 6.22
N GLU A 14 22.94 5.59 5.47
CA GLU A 14 22.51 5.89 4.10
C GLU A 14 21.41 6.96 4.02
N GLY A 15 20.56 7.07 5.05
CA GLY A 15 19.45 8.03 5.10
C GLY A 15 19.84 9.43 5.58
N MET A 16 20.92 9.54 6.36
CA MET A 16 21.38 10.81 6.95
C MET A 16 21.66 11.93 5.93
N PRO A 17 22.33 11.67 4.78
CA PRO A 17 22.57 12.71 3.78
C PRO A 17 21.27 13.30 3.21
N PHE A 18 20.24 12.47 3.02
CA PHE A 18 18.94 12.93 2.51
C PHE A 18 18.19 13.78 3.53
N VAL A 19 18.23 13.39 4.81
CA VAL A 19 17.63 14.17 5.89
C VAL A 19 18.29 15.55 5.99
N GLU A 20 19.62 15.63 5.91
CA GLU A 20 20.34 16.90 5.93
C GLU A 20 20.08 17.73 4.66
N ALA A 21 19.97 17.10 3.49
CA ALA A 21 19.61 17.78 2.24
C ALA A 21 18.22 18.43 2.34
N PHE A 22 17.22 17.71 2.88
CA PHE A 22 15.88 18.27 3.11
C PHE A 22 15.89 19.39 4.16
N ARG A 23 16.73 19.30 5.19
CA ARG A 23 16.93 20.37 6.18
C ARG A 23 17.49 21.64 5.51
N GLN A 24 18.49 21.51 4.65
CA GLN A 24 19.08 22.65 3.92
C GLN A 24 18.10 23.24 2.90
N PHE A 25 17.33 22.39 2.21
CA PHE A 25 16.33 22.82 1.25
C PHE A 25 15.23 23.67 1.91
N GLN A 26 14.83 23.31 3.13
CA GLN A 26 13.87 24.09 3.93
C GLN A 26 14.30 25.55 4.15
N PHE A 27 15.60 25.79 4.37
CA PHE A 27 16.11 27.15 4.55
C PHE A 27 16.08 27.96 3.25
N LYS A 28 16.24 27.32 2.09
CA LYS A 28 16.24 27.98 0.78
C LYS A 28 14.83 28.26 0.25
N ALA A 29 13.90 27.32 0.41
CA ALA A 29 12.54 27.42 -0.14
C ALA A 29 11.62 28.37 0.67
N LYS A 30 12.02 28.74 1.90
CA LYS A 30 11.22 29.44 2.93
C LYS A 30 10.04 28.58 3.43
N ARG A 31 9.65 28.82 4.70
CA ARG A 31 8.62 28.01 5.42
C ARG A 31 7.25 27.95 4.72
N GLU A 32 6.93 28.97 3.94
CA GLU A 32 5.65 29.08 3.23
C GLU A 32 5.55 28.09 2.05
N ASN A 33 6.67 27.70 1.44
CA ASN A 33 6.68 26.85 0.25
C ASN A 33 7.15 25.42 0.53
N PHE A 34 7.58 25.12 1.75
CA PHE A 34 8.20 23.85 2.07
C PHE A 34 7.91 23.38 3.50
N CYS A 35 7.30 22.20 3.60
CA CYS A 35 7.01 21.53 4.86
C CYS A 35 7.77 20.19 4.91
N ASN A 36 8.71 20.07 5.86
CA ASN A 36 9.34 18.80 6.18
C ASN A 36 8.47 18.04 7.17
N ILE A 37 7.89 16.93 6.72
CA ILE A 37 7.09 16.02 7.54
C ILE A 37 7.98 14.79 7.80
N HIS A 38 8.78 14.83 8.86
CA HIS A 38 9.49 13.64 9.32
C HIS A 38 8.45 12.72 9.96
N VAL A 39 8.28 11.49 9.45
CA VAL A 39 7.31 10.51 9.99
C VAL A 39 7.53 10.23 11.49
N SER A 40 8.74 10.51 12.01
CA SER A 40 9.08 10.44 13.44
C SER A 40 8.70 11.67 14.28
N LEU A 41 8.44 12.83 13.66
CA LEU A 41 8.15 14.11 14.34
C LEU A 41 6.79 14.72 13.95
N VAL A 42 5.99 14.04 13.13
CA VAL A 42 4.57 14.39 13.04
C VAL A 42 3.95 13.97 14.37
N PRO A 43 3.20 14.85 15.07
CA PRO A 43 2.42 14.46 16.24
C PRO A 43 1.17 13.70 15.78
N GLN A 44 1.36 12.72 14.90
CA GLN A 44 0.37 11.80 14.40
C GLN A 44 1.04 10.44 14.21
N ILE A 45 0.62 9.50 15.03
CA ILE A 45 1.27 8.19 15.16
C ILE A 45 0.44 7.21 14.36
N VAL A 46 1.03 6.68 13.29
CA VAL A 46 0.40 5.63 12.49
C VAL A 46 0.89 4.28 12.98
N CYS A 47 0.03 3.60 13.74
CA CYS A 47 0.29 2.25 14.21
C CYS A 47 -0.22 1.24 13.18
N ARG A 48 0.68 0.45 12.61
CA ARG A 48 0.30 -0.72 11.80
C ARG A 48 0.24 -1.97 12.68
N SER A 49 -0.83 -2.74 12.54
CA SER A 49 -1.04 -3.99 13.30
C SER A 49 -1.84 -5.00 12.49
N SER A 50 -1.88 -6.27 12.91
CA SER A 50 -2.66 -7.28 12.18
C SER A 50 -4.15 -7.25 12.48
N LYS A 51 -4.55 -6.70 13.64
CA LYS A 51 -5.95 -6.57 14.09
C LYS A 51 -6.22 -5.15 14.55
N PRO A 52 -7.48 -4.68 14.52
CA PRO A 52 -7.83 -3.37 15.08
C PRO A 52 -7.34 -3.23 16.52
N ILE A 53 -6.66 -2.11 16.80
CA ILE A 53 -6.11 -1.82 18.13
C ILE A 53 -7.23 -1.31 19.05
N GLU A 54 -7.26 -1.83 20.28
CA GLU A 54 -8.19 -1.38 21.32
C GLU A 54 -7.91 0.06 21.77
N MET A 55 -8.96 0.76 22.22
CA MET A 55 -8.83 2.15 22.71
C MET A 55 -7.84 2.27 23.86
N ALA A 56 -7.76 1.27 24.76
CA ALA A 56 -6.80 1.26 25.87
C ALA A 56 -5.33 1.30 25.40
N VAL A 57 -5.03 0.67 24.25
CA VAL A 57 -3.67 0.71 23.68
C VAL A 57 -3.42 2.07 23.02
N LYS A 58 -4.42 2.65 22.34
CA LYS A 58 -4.31 4.01 21.80
C LYS A 58 -4.03 5.05 22.89
N GLU A 59 -4.72 4.96 24.02
CA GLU A 59 -4.51 5.85 25.18
C GLU A 59 -3.09 5.69 25.76
N LYS A 60 -2.59 4.46 25.87
CA LYS A 60 -1.20 4.22 26.29
C LYS A 60 -0.20 4.88 25.36
N ILE A 61 -0.35 4.69 24.05
CA ILE A 61 0.55 5.28 23.04
C ILE A 61 0.48 6.80 23.11
N SER A 62 -0.73 7.36 23.24
CA SER A 62 -0.97 8.79 23.45
C SER A 62 -0.21 9.33 24.66
N MET A 63 -0.28 8.64 25.81
CA MET A 63 0.45 9.02 27.02
C MET A 63 1.98 8.98 26.84
N PHE A 64 2.52 7.90 26.27
CA PHE A 64 3.97 7.77 26.09
C PHE A 64 4.55 8.77 25.09
N CYS A 65 3.81 9.07 24.03
CA CYS A 65 4.27 9.94 22.96
C CYS A 65 3.81 11.39 23.11
N HIS A 66 3.08 11.72 24.18
CA HIS A 66 2.58 13.08 24.47
C HIS A 66 1.77 13.68 23.31
N VAL A 67 0.94 12.85 22.68
CA VAL A 67 0.02 13.25 21.59
C VAL A 67 -1.42 12.98 22.03
N ASN A 68 -2.39 13.68 21.46
CA ASN A 68 -3.79 13.41 21.78
C ASN A 68 -4.23 12.03 21.22
N PRO A 69 -5.17 11.30 21.85
CA PRO A 69 -5.62 10.00 21.37
C PRO A 69 -6.17 10.02 19.94
N GLU A 70 -6.77 11.14 19.51
CA GLU A 70 -7.29 11.33 18.15
C GLU A 70 -6.17 11.36 17.09
N GLN A 71 -4.93 11.64 17.51
CA GLN A 71 -3.76 11.63 16.65
C GLN A 71 -3.13 10.23 16.51
N VAL A 72 -3.64 9.23 17.24
CA VAL A 72 -3.20 7.84 17.14
C VAL A 72 -4.07 7.09 16.13
N ILE A 73 -3.54 7.02 14.91
CA ILE A 73 -4.15 6.38 13.75
C ILE A 73 -3.75 4.90 13.76
N CYS A 74 -4.73 4.02 13.64
CA CYS A 74 -4.50 2.58 13.60
C CYS A 74 -4.84 2.06 12.20
N ILE A 75 -3.86 1.56 11.48
CA ILE A 75 -4.06 0.85 10.22
C ILE A 75 -3.86 -0.63 10.49
N HIS A 76 -4.95 -1.39 10.49
CA HIS A 76 -4.81 -2.85 10.56
C HIS A 76 -4.54 -3.45 9.17
N ASP A 77 -4.08 -4.69 9.12
CA ASP A 77 -3.97 -5.41 7.85
C ASP A 77 -5.35 -5.48 7.18
N VAL A 78 -5.41 -5.02 5.94
CA VAL A 78 -6.63 -4.97 5.12
C VAL A 78 -6.48 -5.87 3.90
N SER A 79 -7.61 -6.39 3.42
CA SER A 79 -7.67 -7.29 2.26
C SER A 79 -7.29 -6.59 0.94
N SER A 80 -7.42 -5.27 0.89
CA SER A 80 -7.21 -4.48 -0.31
C SER A 80 -6.54 -3.15 -0.04
N THR A 81 -5.64 -2.74 -0.94
CA THR A 81 -4.99 -1.42 -0.90
C THR A 81 -6.00 -0.27 -1.08
N TYR A 82 -7.16 -0.52 -1.71
CA TYR A 82 -8.21 0.51 -1.88
C TYR A 82 -8.92 0.87 -0.57
N ARG A 83 -8.85 0.03 0.46
CA ARG A 83 -9.49 0.28 1.76
C ARG A 83 -8.70 1.28 2.61
N VAL A 84 -7.38 1.37 2.41
CA VAL A 84 -6.49 2.21 3.24
C VAL A 84 -6.92 3.69 3.27
N PRO A 85 -7.22 4.36 2.14
CA PRO A 85 -7.67 5.76 2.17
C PRO A 85 -8.99 5.96 2.91
N VAL A 86 -9.93 5.01 2.76
CA VAL A 86 -11.25 5.06 3.43
C VAL A 86 -11.08 4.93 4.94
N LEU A 87 -10.23 3.99 5.38
CA LEU A 87 -9.92 3.79 6.80
C LEU A 87 -9.24 5.00 7.43
N LEU A 88 -8.34 5.65 6.70
CA LEU A 88 -7.69 6.89 7.14
C LEU A 88 -8.67 8.04 7.30
N GLU A 89 -9.64 8.15 6.41
CA GLU A 89 -10.68 9.16 6.50
C GLU A 89 -11.65 8.90 7.66
N GLU A 90 -12.04 7.65 7.90
CA GLU A 90 -12.85 7.24 9.06
C GLU A 90 -12.18 7.65 10.38
N GLN A 91 -10.85 7.75 10.42
CA GLN A 91 -10.06 8.20 11.57
C GLN A 91 -9.82 9.72 11.60
N GLY A 92 -10.44 10.49 10.70
CA GLY A 92 -10.45 11.95 10.77
C GLY A 92 -9.15 12.64 10.33
N ILE A 93 -8.28 11.94 9.60
CA ILE A 93 -6.97 12.50 9.19
C ILE A 93 -7.10 13.78 8.36
N VAL A 94 -8.14 13.87 7.53
CA VAL A 94 -8.38 15.03 6.65
C VAL A 94 -8.69 16.28 7.48
N LYS A 95 -9.52 16.14 8.52
CA LYS A 95 -9.85 17.22 9.45
C LYS A 95 -8.60 17.69 10.20
N TYR A 96 -7.79 16.75 10.66
CA TYR A 96 -6.53 17.05 11.33
C TYR A 96 -5.59 17.88 10.45
N PHE A 97 -5.36 17.48 9.20
CA PHE A 97 -4.49 18.24 8.31
C PHE A 97 -5.07 19.59 7.91
N LYS A 98 -6.40 19.71 7.79
CA LYS A 98 -7.07 20.99 7.54
C LYS A 98 -6.80 21.99 8.67
N GLU A 99 -6.95 21.57 9.93
CA GLU A 99 -6.69 22.42 11.09
C GLU A 99 -5.20 22.68 11.33
N ARG A 100 -4.35 21.67 11.11
CA ARG A 100 -2.92 21.74 11.45
C ARG A 100 -2.08 22.48 10.41
N LEU A 101 -2.41 22.34 9.13
CA LEU A 101 -1.66 22.91 8.01
C LEU A 101 -2.36 24.10 7.35
N ASP A 102 -3.53 24.51 7.88
CA ASP A 102 -4.37 25.59 7.34
C ASP A 102 -4.59 25.48 5.82
N LEU A 103 -4.82 24.24 5.36
CA LEU A 103 -4.96 23.97 3.93
C LEU A 103 -6.34 24.41 3.45
N PRO A 104 -6.45 25.08 2.29
CA PRO A 104 -7.74 25.49 1.70
C PRO A 104 -8.46 24.28 1.07
N ILE A 105 -8.82 23.30 1.89
CA ILE A 105 -9.53 22.09 1.48
C ILE A 105 -11.03 22.38 1.58
N GLY A 106 -11.68 22.54 0.44
CA GLY A 106 -13.15 22.54 0.32
C GLY A 106 -13.73 21.12 0.37
N ASP A 107 -15.05 21.01 0.56
CA ASP A 107 -15.75 19.73 0.73
C ASP A 107 -15.80 18.84 -0.54
N SER A 108 -15.12 19.23 -1.62
CA SER A 108 -14.95 18.46 -2.85
C SER A 108 -14.26 17.09 -2.67
N ALA A 109 -13.60 16.86 -1.52
CA ALA A 109 -13.00 15.58 -1.16
C ALA A 109 -14.02 14.41 -1.15
N ASN A 110 -15.28 14.71 -0.86
CA ASN A 110 -16.36 13.72 -0.77
C ASN A 110 -16.58 12.94 -2.08
N ASN A 111 -16.40 13.57 -3.23
CA ASN A 111 -16.58 12.91 -4.54
C ASN A 111 -15.47 11.91 -4.86
N LEU A 112 -14.22 12.21 -4.46
CA LEU A 112 -13.10 11.29 -4.66
C LEU A 112 -13.18 10.14 -3.67
N LEU A 113 -13.49 10.42 -2.42
CA LEU A 113 -13.73 9.38 -1.43
C LEU A 113 -14.81 8.41 -1.90
N PHE A 114 -15.92 8.92 -2.43
CA PHE A 114 -16.99 8.06 -2.95
C PHE A 114 -16.46 7.08 -4.02
N LYS A 115 -15.55 7.52 -4.89
CA LYS A 115 -14.88 6.62 -5.86
C LYS A 115 -14.03 5.55 -5.18
N TRP A 116 -13.24 5.92 -4.17
CA TRP A 116 -12.42 4.97 -3.40
C TRP A 116 -13.26 3.95 -2.65
N LYS A 117 -14.31 4.41 -1.96
CA LYS A 117 -15.25 3.56 -1.25
C LYS A 117 -15.94 2.58 -2.20
N ASN A 118 -16.42 3.06 -3.35
CA ASN A 118 -17.01 2.20 -4.37
C ASN A 118 -16.01 1.19 -4.96
N MET A 119 -14.72 1.55 -5.13
CA MET A 119 -13.69 0.59 -5.54
C MET A 119 -13.44 -0.48 -4.47
N ALA A 120 -13.31 -0.09 -3.20
CA ALA A 120 -13.12 -1.03 -2.09
C ALA A 120 -14.31 -1.98 -1.95
N ASP A 121 -15.54 -1.46 -1.99
CA ASP A 121 -16.76 -2.26 -1.88
C ASP A 121 -16.94 -3.21 -3.08
N ARG A 122 -16.50 -2.81 -4.28
CA ARG A 122 -16.52 -3.69 -5.45
C ARG A 122 -15.51 -4.82 -5.29
N TYR A 123 -14.31 -4.52 -4.80
CA TYR A 123 -13.26 -5.50 -4.59
C TYR A 123 -13.69 -6.61 -3.61
N GLU A 124 -14.42 -6.26 -2.54
CA GLU A 124 -14.95 -7.25 -1.59
C GLU A 124 -16.10 -8.09 -2.15
N ARG A 125 -16.87 -7.55 -3.10
CA ARG A 125 -18.05 -8.20 -3.71
C ARG A 125 -17.73 -9.02 -4.97
N LEU A 126 -16.46 -9.21 -5.33
CA LEU A 126 -16.07 -9.97 -6.52
C LEU A 126 -16.44 -11.45 -6.38
N GLN A 127 -17.37 -11.93 -7.21
CA GLN A 127 -17.81 -13.34 -7.21
C GLN A 127 -17.17 -14.16 -8.33
N LYS A 128 -17.08 -13.62 -9.54
CA LYS A 128 -16.49 -14.31 -10.69
C LYS A 128 -14.97 -14.26 -10.60
N THR A 129 -14.29 -15.35 -10.91
CA THR A 129 -12.83 -15.43 -10.93
C THR A 129 -12.32 -15.40 -12.36
N CYS A 130 -11.23 -14.66 -12.61
CA CYS A 130 -10.47 -14.72 -13.87
C CYS A 130 -9.08 -15.26 -13.55
N SER A 131 -8.70 -16.36 -14.21
CA SER A 131 -7.46 -17.07 -13.94
C SER A 131 -6.43 -16.71 -15.00
N ILE A 132 -5.37 -16.02 -14.60
CA ILE A 132 -4.29 -15.64 -15.51
C ILE A 132 -3.03 -16.37 -15.09
N ALA A 133 -2.40 -17.06 -16.04
CA ALA A 133 -1.08 -17.65 -15.84
C ALA A 133 0.00 -16.61 -16.16
N LEU A 134 0.87 -16.33 -15.20
CA LEU A 134 2.05 -15.48 -15.38
C LEU A 134 3.29 -16.36 -15.36
N VAL A 135 3.93 -16.47 -16.53
CA VAL A 135 5.21 -17.19 -16.70
C VAL A 135 6.35 -16.21 -16.45
N GLY A 136 7.26 -16.57 -15.55
CA GLY A 136 8.38 -15.70 -15.18
C GLY A 136 9.54 -16.46 -14.55
N LYS A 137 10.70 -15.80 -14.48
CA LYS A 137 11.94 -16.40 -13.92
C LYS A 137 12.03 -16.30 -12.39
N TYR A 138 11.30 -15.36 -11.79
CA TYR A 138 11.38 -15.06 -10.36
C TYR A 138 10.04 -15.34 -9.67
N THR A 139 9.55 -16.57 -9.78
CA THR A 139 8.24 -16.97 -9.22
C THR A 139 8.18 -16.91 -7.69
N LYS A 140 9.33 -17.11 -7.02
CA LYS A 140 9.43 -17.12 -5.55
C LYS A 140 9.38 -15.71 -4.94
N LEU A 141 9.77 -14.69 -5.69
CA LEU A 141 9.73 -13.30 -5.24
C LEU A 141 8.51 -12.61 -5.84
N ARG A 142 7.43 -12.54 -5.04
CA ARG A 142 6.18 -11.86 -5.44
C ARG A 142 6.40 -10.40 -5.82
N ASP A 143 7.39 -9.75 -5.23
CA ASP A 143 7.68 -8.33 -5.42
C ASP A 143 8.21 -8.01 -6.82
N CYS A 144 8.88 -8.96 -7.49
CA CYS A 144 9.42 -8.76 -8.84
C CYS A 144 8.32 -8.47 -9.89
N TYR A 145 7.10 -8.93 -9.64
CA TYR A 145 5.95 -8.74 -10.51
C TYR A 145 4.87 -7.87 -9.87
N ALA A 146 5.19 -7.12 -8.81
CA ALA A 146 4.21 -6.30 -8.10
C ALA A 146 3.50 -5.29 -9.00
N SER A 147 4.24 -4.63 -9.91
CA SER A 147 3.67 -3.68 -10.87
C SER A 147 2.69 -4.34 -11.84
N VAL A 148 3.06 -5.49 -12.39
CA VAL A 148 2.23 -6.28 -13.32
C VAL A 148 0.98 -6.78 -12.61
N PHE A 149 1.15 -7.33 -11.40
CA PHE A 149 0.04 -7.78 -10.57
C PHE A 149 -0.96 -6.64 -10.31
N LYS A 150 -0.47 -5.44 -9.95
CA LYS A 150 -1.34 -4.28 -9.72
C LYS A 150 -2.07 -3.84 -10.98
N ALA A 151 -1.41 -3.80 -12.14
CA ALA A 151 -2.06 -3.46 -13.40
C ALA A 151 -3.19 -4.45 -13.78
N LEU A 152 -2.93 -5.76 -13.58
CA LEU A 152 -3.94 -6.79 -13.78
C LEU A 152 -5.08 -6.69 -12.75
N GLU A 153 -4.77 -6.40 -11.48
CA GLU A 153 -5.77 -6.21 -10.43
C GLU A 153 -6.71 -5.04 -10.75
N HIS A 154 -6.17 -3.92 -11.24
CA HIS A 154 -6.97 -2.78 -11.71
C HIS A 154 -7.89 -3.17 -12.88
N SER A 155 -7.37 -3.93 -13.84
CA SER A 155 -8.14 -4.38 -15.00
C SER A 155 -9.23 -5.38 -14.59
N ALA A 156 -8.92 -6.31 -13.69
CA ALA A 156 -9.85 -7.28 -13.14
C ALA A 156 -10.98 -6.60 -12.35
N LEU A 157 -10.66 -5.57 -11.57
CA LEU A 157 -11.65 -4.75 -10.87
C LEU A 157 -12.58 -4.00 -11.84
N ALA A 158 -12.07 -3.54 -12.99
CA ALA A 158 -12.89 -2.88 -14.02
C ALA A 158 -13.94 -3.81 -14.62
N ILE A 159 -13.61 -5.10 -14.79
CA ILE A 159 -14.55 -6.14 -15.27
C ILE A 159 -15.33 -6.83 -14.14
N ASN A 160 -15.15 -6.42 -12.87
CA ASN A 160 -15.73 -7.06 -11.68
C ASN A 160 -15.40 -8.57 -11.54
N HIS A 161 -14.15 -8.95 -11.84
CA HIS A 161 -13.63 -10.30 -11.60
C HIS A 161 -12.53 -10.30 -10.53
N LYS A 162 -12.51 -11.35 -9.71
CA LYS A 162 -11.42 -11.66 -8.79
C LYS A 162 -10.26 -12.26 -9.58
N LEU A 163 -9.14 -11.56 -9.57
CA LEU A 163 -7.91 -12.02 -10.21
C LEU A 163 -7.34 -13.22 -9.43
N ASN A 164 -7.18 -14.35 -10.12
CA ASN A 164 -6.43 -15.50 -9.66
C ASN A 164 -5.15 -15.62 -10.50
N LEU A 165 -4.05 -15.07 -9.99
CA LEU A 165 -2.77 -15.08 -10.70
C LEU A 165 -1.98 -16.34 -10.35
N MET A 166 -1.82 -17.22 -11.34
CA MET A 166 -1.02 -18.44 -11.22
C MET A 166 0.41 -18.16 -11.67
N TYR A 167 1.35 -18.19 -10.73
CA TYR A 167 2.77 -18.05 -11.05
C TYR A 167 3.32 -19.37 -11.57
N ILE A 168 3.98 -19.32 -12.72
CA ILE A 168 4.63 -20.45 -13.38
C ILE A 168 6.08 -20.09 -13.64
N ASP A 169 7.00 -20.98 -13.27
CA ASP A 169 8.41 -20.73 -13.55
C ASP A 169 8.69 -21.04 -15.01
N SER A 170 9.43 -20.17 -15.69
CA SER A 170 9.82 -20.42 -17.08
C SER A 170 10.66 -21.69 -17.21
N ILE A 171 11.44 -22.03 -16.17
CA ILE A 171 12.31 -23.22 -16.16
C ILE A 171 11.48 -24.51 -16.09
N ASP A 172 10.35 -24.46 -15.37
CA ASP A 172 9.46 -25.61 -15.19
C ASP A 172 8.77 -26.02 -16.51
N LEU A 173 8.84 -25.21 -17.57
CA LEU A 173 8.27 -25.51 -18.88
C LEU A 173 9.30 -26.08 -19.88
N GLU A 174 10.57 -26.21 -19.48
CA GLU A 174 11.63 -26.73 -20.35
C GLU A 174 11.67 -28.27 -20.39
N HIS A 175 12.09 -28.83 -21.52
CA HIS A 175 12.26 -30.28 -21.70
C HIS A 175 13.36 -30.89 -20.81
N THR A 176 14.33 -30.07 -20.39
CA THR A 176 15.32 -30.43 -19.37
C THR A 176 14.63 -30.82 -18.06
N THR A 177 13.70 -29.98 -17.62
CA THR A 177 12.92 -30.20 -16.39
C THR A 177 11.96 -31.37 -16.52
N GLU A 178 11.40 -31.64 -17.70
CA GLU A 178 10.59 -32.84 -17.95
C GLU A 178 11.35 -34.14 -17.66
N THR A 179 12.64 -34.16 -17.98
CA THR A 179 13.51 -35.33 -17.79
C THR A 179 14.04 -35.44 -16.36
N GLU A 180 14.37 -34.30 -15.74
CA GLU A 180 14.96 -34.24 -14.40
C GLU A 180 13.92 -34.28 -13.27
N ASP A 181 12.82 -33.54 -13.41
CA ASP A 181 11.73 -33.42 -12.42
C ASP A 181 10.36 -33.29 -13.11
N PRO A 182 9.75 -34.43 -13.52
CA PRO A 182 8.50 -34.41 -14.27
C PRO A 182 7.32 -33.87 -13.44
N VAL A 183 7.40 -33.86 -12.10
CA VAL A 183 6.29 -33.40 -11.25
C VAL A 183 6.07 -31.91 -11.43
N LYS A 184 7.13 -31.10 -11.36
CA LYS A 184 7.05 -29.65 -11.56
C LYS A 184 6.61 -29.29 -12.97
N PHE A 185 7.11 -30.02 -13.96
CA PHE A 185 6.75 -29.82 -15.36
C PHE A 185 5.25 -30.01 -15.59
N HIS A 186 4.68 -31.13 -15.13
CA HIS A 186 3.26 -31.40 -15.30
C HIS A 186 2.39 -30.43 -14.47
N GLU A 187 2.83 -30.00 -13.27
CA GLU A 187 2.11 -29.01 -12.47
C GLU A 187 2.06 -27.63 -13.15
N ALA A 188 3.18 -27.19 -13.74
CA ALA A 188 3.29 -25.94 -14.50
C ALA A 188 2.35 -25.95 -15.71
N TRP A 189 2.40 -27.02 -16.52
CA TRP A 189 1.50 -27.20 -17.67
C TRP A 189 0.03 -27.28 -17.26
N GLN A 190 -0.27 -27.95 -16.14
CA GLN A 190 -1.64 -28.02 -15.64
C GLN A 190 -2.18 -26.64 -15.25
N LYS A 191 -1.36 -25.77 -14.63
CA LYS A 191 -1.74 -24.38 -14.32
C LYS A 191 -1.95 -23.57 -15.59
N LEU A 192 -1.09 -23.75 -16.60
CA LEU A 192 -1.20 -23.06 -17.88
C LEU A 192 -2.51 -23.42 -18.61
N CYS A 193 -2.85 -24.71 -18.67
CA CYS A 193 -4.09 -25.19 -19.30
C CYS A 193 -5.36 -24.81 -18.54
N LYS A 194 -5.26 -24.48 -17.24
CA LYS A 194 -6.40 -24.04 -16.40
C LYS A 194 -6.65 -22.53 -16.46
N ALA A 195 -5.79 -21.76 -17.11
CA ALA A 195 -5.95 -20.31 -17.20
C ALA A 195 -7.03 -19.95 -18.24
N GLU A 196 -8.14 -19.39 -17.74
CA GLU A 196 -9.31 -18.89 -18.49
C GLU A 196 -9.77 -17.52 -17.95
#